data_AF-A0A350H3N8-F1
#
_entry.id   AF-A0A350H3N8-F1
#
_cell.length_a   1.000
_cell.length_b   1.000
_cell.length_c   1.000
_cell.angle_alpha   90.00
_cell.angle_beta   90.00
_cell.angle_gamma   90.00
#
_symmetry.space_group_name_H-M   'P 1'
#
loop_
_entity.id
_entity.type
_entity.pdbx_description
1 polymer ?
#
loop_
_entity_poly.entity_id
_entity_poly.type
_entity_poly.pdbx_seq_one_letter_code
_entity_poly.pdbx_strand_id
1 'polypeptide(L)'
;MKKKKYLAIGGACVVLTLGAFFSTQNKGKSDDNQNISKAAGAVTNVENTTSEGAAGSSNNGEATTEKSEGGDGSGDINNPESKDIATPNKKLTKYEKYKETLKGMGVVDLGDSDVEALYVHETMDKKSKTVGYLPHGGKMKILEKLDDNNWYKIKSGKIKGFVRSKYVLTGKKMKEAIVYNKDVIAHVEGENVGILGKANRDSTVVAIGYKEADYPIEAFSDNRKYAYVERTATITGWIPISKIKIQVTCPKAMDKEEFKEYQREYSEKEKKELESYLSISLQPTGNSLLDSIIKLVSHNESGNFKSARNPITGGEKTITVGAWQWYGENAHNILRQICNANRDKAAEIIESAFAGRRGRDKAEKLYEDILGSKNWVNEKRLFSNEELIAVKGLLGSDQGVKVQSSKIQSDIQAKVTVAIRTYNLSNDALVAYFCDLFWQNPAQARAVVDECIDHFGGARGFSRARNGLRYLHRKALNNHTFGRFTRRREYTYSYCQRLDEN
;
A
#
# COMPACT_ATOMS: atom_id res chain seq x y z
N MET A 1 -9.86 55.22 -11.51
CA MET A 1 -10.96 55.33 -12.51
C MET A 1 -11.71 54.00 -12.61
N LYS A 2 -13.04 54.06 -12.77
CA LYS A 2 -14.01 53.03 -13.25
C LYS A 2 -13.95 51.56 -12.72
N LYS A 3 -14.99 51.22 -11.93
CA LYS A 3 -15.47 49.86 -11.58
C LYS A 3 -16.27 49.20 -12.71
N LYS A 4 -16.59 47.90 -12.54
CA LYS A 4 -17.72 47.04 -13.07
C LYS A 4 -17.19 45.82 -13.86
N LYS A 5 -17.80 44.63 -13.84
CA LYS A 5 -18.90 44.03 -13.01
C LYS A 5 -18.81 42.49 -13.11
N TYR A 6 -19.46 41.78 -12.19
CA TYR A 6 -19.68 40.32 -12.26
C TYR A 6 -20.52 39.90 -13.47
N LEU A 7 -20.31 38.67 -13.95
CA LEU A 7 -21.39 37.83 -14.45
C LEU A 7 -21.15 36.37 -14.04
N ALA A 8 -22.04 35.82 -13.22
CA ALA A 8 -22.12 34.38 -12.96
C ALA A 8 -23.26 33.83 -13.82
N ILE A 9 -23.02 32.72 -14.51
CA ILE A 9 -24.06 31.98 -15.24
C ILE A 9 -24.05 30.55 -14.71
N GLY A 10 -25.11 30.19 -13.98
CA GLY A 10 -25.43 28.80 -13.71
C GLY A 10 -26.06 28.18 -14.95
N GLY A 11 -25.53 27.04 -15.40
CA GLY A 11 -26.10 26.24 -16.48
C GLY A 11 -26.53 24.88 -15.94
N ALA A 12 -27.84 24.66 -15.85
CA ALA A 12 -28.38 23.34 -15.51
C ALA A 12 -28.14 22.37 -16.68
N CYS A 13 -27.56 21.20 -16.40
CA CYS A 13 -27.50 20.13 -17.40
C CYS A 13 -28.74 19.23 -17.26
N VAL A 14 -29.62 19.30 -18.25
CA VAL A 14 -30.90 18.59 -18.30
C VAL A 14 -30.70 17.08 -18.39
N VAL A 15 -31.43 16.32 -17.58
CA VAL A 15 -31.58 14.88 -17.74
C VAL A 15 -32.56 14.62 -18.88
N LEU A 16 -32.06 14.19 -20.03
CA LEU A 16 -32.89 13.71 -21.14
C LEU A 16 -33.09 12.20 -21.03
N THR A 17 -34.25 11.81 -20.51
CA THR A 17 -34.81 10.46 -20.67
C THR A 17 -35.21 10.24 -22.13
N LEU A 18 -34.59 9.25 -22.80
CA LEU A 18 -35.15 8.65 -24.01
C LEU A 18 -35.68 7.23 -23.71
N GLY A 19 -37.00 7.12 -23.63
CA GLY A 19 -37.76 5.96 -24.08
C GLY A 19 -38.78 6.50 -25.09
N ALA A 20 -39.20 5.81 -26.14
CA ALA A 20 -39.42 4.37 -26.26
C ALA A 20 -39.68 3.97 -27.74
N PHE A 21 -40.11 2.72 -27.93
CA PHE A 21 -40.70 2.13 -29.14
C PHE A 21 -39.82 1.94 -30.38
N PHE A 22 -39.41 0.68 -30.58
CA PHE A 22 -40.05 -0.11 -31.65
C PHE A 22 -40.52 -1.45 -31.09
N SER A 23 -41.67 -1.94 -31.59
CA SER A 23 -42.30 -3.20 -31.20
C SER A 23 -42.46 -4.08 -32.43
N THR A 24 -42.02 -5.34 -32.33
CA THR A 24 -42.61 -6.45 -33.09
C THR A 24 -42.60 -7.71 -32.23
N GLN A 25 -43.68 -8.48 -32.33
CA GLN A 25 -43.93 -9.68 -31.52
C GLN A 25 -43.02 -10.84 -31.92
N ASN A 26 -42.74 -11.75 -30.98
CA ASN A 26 -43.10 -13.15 -31.24
C ASN A 26 -43.56 -13.86 -29.96
N LYS A 27 -44.45 -14.85 -30.12
CA LYS A 27 -45.14 -15.56 -29.03
C LYS A 27 -44.34 -16.79 -28.57
N GLY A 28 -44.37 -17.07 -27.27
CA GLY A 28 -43.93 -18.34 -26.68
C GLY A 28 -44.46 -18.47 -25.26
N LYS A 29 -45.38 -19.43 -25.01
CA LYS A 29 -46.01 -19.65 -23.70
C LYS A 29 -45.10 -20.45 -22.77
N SER A 30 -45.17 -20.16 -21.47
CA SER A 30 -45.56 -21.17 -20.48
C SER A 30 -46.06 -20.50 -19.20
N ASP A 31 -47.17 -21.02 -18.69
CA ASP A 31 -47.76 -20.72 -17.39
C ASP A 31 -46.80 -21.24 -16.25
N ASP A 32 -46.96 -20.99 -14.95
CA ASP A 32 -48.20 -20.99 -14.17
C ASP A 32 -48.01 -20.36 -12.76
N ASN A 33 -49.13 -19.95 -12.14
CA ASN A 33 -49.41 -19.76 -10.70
C ASN A 33 -48.46 -18.95 -9.76
N GLN A 34 -48.90 -18.32 -8.67
CA GLN A 34 -50.15 -17.68 -8.19
C GLN A 34 -49.93 -17.40 -6.67
N ASN A 35 -50.71 -16.47 -6.12
CA ASN A 35 -51.05 -16.29 -4.70
C ASN A 35 -49.98 -15.74 -3.72
N ILE A 36 -50.32 -14.93 -2.70
CA ILE A 36 -51.39 -13.92 -2.40
C ILE A 36 -51.15 -13.44 -0.94
N SER A 37 -51.81 -12.34 -0.53
CA SER A 37 -51.87 -11.70 0.82
C SER A 37 -50.76 -10.66 1.09
N LYS A 38 -51.02 -9.37 1.38
CA LYS A 38 -52.19 -8.58 1.88
C LYS A 38 -52.58 -8.77 3.36
N ALA A 39 -51.98 -7.96 4.24
CA ALA A 39 -52.60 -7.14 5.31
C ALA A 39 -51.50 -6.15 5.80
N ALA A 40 -51.63 -4.83 5.91
CA ALA A 40 -52.71 -3.93 6.37
C ALA A 40 -52.92 -3.95 7.89
N GLY A 41 -52.59 -2.83 8.56
CA GLY A 41 -52.78 -2.65 10.01
C GLY A 41 -51.96 -1.48 10.57
N ALA A 42 -52.52 -0.27 10.55
CA ALA A 42 -51.93 0.93 11.18
C ALA A 42 -52.74 1.32 12.42
N VAL A 43 -52.09 1.72 13.52
CA VAL A 43 -52.73 2.36 14.69
C VAL A 43 -51.82 3.41 15.33
N THR A 44 -52.45 4.52 15.74
CA THR A 44 -51.93 5.68 16.49
C THR A 44 -52.57 5.71 17.90
N ASN A 45 -52.17 6.50 18.91
CA ASN A 45 -51.36 7.73 18.95
C ASN A 45 -50.77 7.96 20.38
N VAL A 46 -49.84 8.93 20.55
CA VAL A 46 -49.88 10.14 21.44
C VAL A 46 -50.55 9.97 22.85
N GLU A 47 -49.99 10.31 24.02
CA GLU A 47 -49.52 11.61 24.60
C GLU A 47 -48.43 11.37 25.70
N ASN A 48 -47.36 12.16 25.88
CA ASN A 48 -47.18 13.60 26.23
C ASN A 48 -47.32 13.92 27.73
N THR A 49 -46.25 14.43 28.39
CA THR A 49 -46.23 15.68 29.21
C THR A 49 -44.88 15.96 29.87
N THR A 50 -44.68 17.24 30.25
CA THR A 50 -43.44 17.92 30.64
C THR A 50 -43.27 18.10 32.15
N SER A 51 -42.05 18.44 32.60
CA SER A 51 -41.83 19.55 33.56
C SER A 51 -40.35 19.94 33.68
N GLU A 52 -40.12 21.20 34.06
CA GLU A 52 -38.81 21.85 34.20
C GLU A 52 -38.27 21.75 35.64
N GLY A 53 -36.99 22.04 35.87
CA GLY A 53 -36.42 22.20 37.21
C GLY A 53 -34.93 22.55 37.19
N ALA A 54 -34.55 23.64 37.88
CA ALA A 54 -33.20 24.23 37.82
C ALA A 54 -32.41 24.09 39.14
N ALA A 55 -31.17 24.62 39.13
CA ALA A 55 -30.20 24.67 40.23
C ALA A 55 -29.60 23.30 40.66
N GLY A 56 -28.38 23.23 41.23
CA GLY A 56 -27.38 24.27 41.44
C GLY A 56 -26.34 23.82 42.49
N SER A 57 -25.06 24.13 42.24
CA SER A 57 -23.90 24.15 43.16
C SER A 57 -23.88 23.24 44.42
N SER A 58 -22.83 22.42 44.55
CA SER A 58 -21.85 22.69 45.61
C SER A 58 -20.49 22.03 45.34
N ASN A 59 -19.43 22.79 45.56
CA ASN A 59 -18.11 22.23 45.86
C ASN A 59 -18.12 21.62 47.27
N ASN A 60 -17.17 20.74 47.54
CA ASN A 60 -16.38 20.82 48.76
C ASN A 60 -14.96 20.36 48.42
N GLY A 61 -14.02 21.30 48.49
CA GLY A 61 -12.61 20.97 48.65
C GLY A 61 -12.25 21.16 50.11
N GLU A 62 -11.18 20.51 50.56
CA GLU A 62 -10.47 20.95 51.75
C GLU A 62 -8.99 21.00 51.41
N ALA A 63 -8.35 22.08 51.83
CA ALA A 63 -6.98 22.43 51.50
C ALA A 63 -6.28 22.91 52.77
N THR A 64 -4.97 22.64 52.85
CA THR A 64 -3.95 23.46 53.52
C THR A 64 -2.60 22.95 52.99
N THR A 65 -1.77 23.74 52.31
CA THR A 65 -0.87 24.80 52.82
C THR A 65 0.08 24.29 53.92
N GLU A 66 1.39 24.61 53.92
CA GLU A 66 2.00 25.86 53.43
C GLU A 66 3.49 25.73 52.99
N LYS A 67 4.11 26.85 52.63
CA LYS A 67 5.42 27.00 51.96
C LYS A 67 6.64 26.90 52.88
N SER A 68 7.82 26.68 52.30
CA SER A 68 8.99 27.56 52.53
C SER A 68 9.99 27.51 51.36
N GLU A 69 10.75 28.59 51.18
CA GLU A 69 11.71 28.82 50.09
C GLU A 69 13.16 28.87 50.64
N GLY A 70 14.14 28.72 49.75
CA GLY A 70 15.58 28.84 50.05
C GLY A 70 16.20 27.56 50.62
N GLY A 71 17.38 27.10 50.22
CA GLY A 71 18.38 27.70 49.34
C GLY A 71 19.72 27.83 50.07
N ASP A 72 20.69 26.99 49.72
CA ASP A 72 22.03 27.43 49.31
C ASP A 72 22.80 26.25 48.68
N GLY A 73 23.78 26.55 47.83
CA GLY A 73 24.69 25.57 47.25
C GLY A 73 26.11 25.75 47.78
N SER A 74 26.87 24.66 47.93
CA SER A 74 28.31 24.75 48.22
C SER A 74 29.05 23.49 47.76
N GLY A 75 30.23 23.69 47.16
CA GLY A 75 31.26 22.65 47.05
C GLY A 75 31.53 22.13 45.64
N ASP A 76 32.21 22.91 44.81
CA ASP A 76 32.83 22.42 43.58
C ASP A 76 33.99 21.44 43.85
N ILE A 77 34.03 20.39 43.02
CA ILE A 77 35.21 19.82 42.34
C ILE A 77 36.53 19.69 43.14
N ASN A 78 36.95 18.43 43.34
CA ASN A 78 38.34 18.04 43.14
C ASN A 78 38.43 16.62 42.56
N ASN A 79 39.25 16.45 41.52
CA ASN A 79 39.59 15.19 40.88
C ASN A 79 40.70 14.47 41.68
N PRO A 80 40.75 13.13 41.75
CA PRO A 80 41.81 12.49 40.95
C PRO A 80 41.47 11.10 40.36
N GLU A 81 42.10 10.86 39.21
CA GLU A 81 42.73 9.60 38.73
C GLU A 81 41.98 8.25 38.82
N SER A 82 41.65 7.78 37.60
CA SER A 82 41.75 6.39 37.12
C SER A 82 41.94 5.25 38.14
N LYS A 83 40.93 4.37 38.19
CA LYS A 83 41.15 2.92 38.29
C LYS A 83 40.40 2.20 37.18
N ASP A 84 41.15 1.58 36.28
CA ASP A 84 40.60 0.61 35.32
C ASP A 84 40.04 -0.59 36.10
N ILE A 85 38.71 -0.67 36.19
CA ILE A 85 38.02 -1.87 36.63
C ILE A 85 37.49 -2.57 35.38
N ALA A 86 38.17 -3.66 35.00
CA ALA A 86 37.75 -4.52 33.91
C ALA A 86 36.40 -5.18 34.24
N THR A 87 35.31 -4.58 33.72
CA THR A 87 33.94 -5.08 33.90
C THR A 87 33.81 -6.52 33.35
N PRO A 88 33.12 -7.45 34.04
CA PRO A 88 32.99 -8.84 33.58
C PRO A 88 32.37 -8.94 32.18
N ASN A 89 32.86 -9.91 31.40
CA ASN A 89 32.57 -10.06 29.97
C ASN A 89 31.11 -10.49 29.71
N LYS A 90 30.19 -9.51 29.76
CA LYS A 90 28.73 -9.70 29.68
C LYS A 90 28.33 -10.28 28.32
N LYS A 91 27.84 -11.52 28.33
CA LYS A 91 27.40 -12.24 27.11
C LYS A 91 26.27 -11.48 26.39
N LEU A 92 26.61 -10.86 25.26
CA LEU A 92 25.69 -10.08 24.44
C LEU A 92 24.42 -10.87 24.07
N THR A 93 23.26 -10.24 24.24
CA THR A 93 21.96 -10.75 23.81
C THR A 93 21.89 -10.90 22.29
N LYS A 94 20.94 -11.70 21.79
CA LYS A 94 20.72 -11.88 20.34
C LYS A 94 20.46 -10.55 19.62
N TYR A 95 19.73 -9.62 20.25
CA TYR A 95 19.47 -8.28 19.71
C TYR A 95 20.71 -7.39 19.71
N GLU A 96 21.54 -7.42 20.75
CA GLU A 96 22.81 -6.68 20.77
C GLU A 96 23.77 -7.22 19.71
N LYS A 97 23.89 -8.55 19.54
CA LYS A 97 24.67 -9.16 18.45
C LYS A 97 24.21 -8.66 17.07
N TYR A 98 22.90 -8.61 16.83
CA TYR A 98 22.32 -8.01 15.62
C TYR A 98 22.68 -6.52 15.46
N LYS A 99 22.66 -5.74 16.55
CA LYS A 99 23.13 -4.33 16.49
C LYS A 99 24.62 -4.21 16.13
N GLU A 100 25.46 -5.12 16.63
CA GLU A 100 26.89 -5.16 16.31
C GLU A 100 27.13 -5.51 14.84
N THR A 101 26.39 -6.45 14.24
CA THR A 101 26.57 -6.80 12.80
C THR A 101 26.21 -5.65 11.86
N LEU A 102 25.41 -4.68 12.31
CA LEU A 102 25.06 -3.47 11.56
C LEU A 102 26.06 -2.30 11.73
N LYS A 103 27.05 -2.39 12.63
CA LYS A 103 28.05 -1.32 12.80
C LYS A 103 28.98 -1.23 11.58
N GLY A 104 29.17 -0.02 11.06
CA GLY A 104 29.97 0.23 9.87
C GLY A 104 29.38 -0.35 8.57
N MET A 105 28.14 -0.82 8.59
CA MET A 105 27.43 -1.25 7.38
C MET A 105 26.75 -0.07 6.69
N GLY A 106 26.62 -0.19 5.37
CA GLY A 106 25.69 0.58 4.55
C GLY A 106 24.88 -0.34 3.65
N VAL A 107 23.80 0.19 3.09
CA VAL A 107 22.99 -0.47 2.05
C VAL A 107 22.83 0.46 0.86
N VAL A 108 22.73 -0.12 -0.34
CA VAL A 108 22.50 0.64 -1.56
C VAL A 108 21.08 1.19 -1.58
N ASP A 109 20.97 2.49 -1.81
CA ASP A 109 19.73 3.15 -2.22
C ASP A 109 19.97 3.84 -3.57
N LEU A 110 19.28 3.35 -4.58
CA LEU A 110 19.32 3.88 -5.94
C LEU A 110 18.27 4.97 -6.18
N GLY A 111 17.35 5.20 -5.24
CA GLY A 111 16.22 6.13 -5.41
C GLY A 111 15.43 5.79 -6.68
N ASP A 112 15.15 6.80 -7.50
CA ASP A 112 14.50 6.68 -8.81
C ASP A 112 15.53 6.83 -9.95
N SER A 113 16.68 6.16 -9.81
CA SER A 113 17.75 6.20 -10.82
C SER A 113 17.66 5.00 -11.75
N ASP A 114 17.75 5.23 -13.07
CA ASP A 114 17.75 4.20 -14.15
C ASP A 114 18.90 3.18 -14.09
N VAL A 115 19.68 3.12 -13.01
CA VAL A 115 20.84 2.22 -12.89
C VAL A 115 20.40 0.93 -12.19
N GLU A 116 20.62 -0.20 -12.84
CA GLU A 116 20.24 -1.53 -12.33
C GLU A 116 21.00 -1.91 -11.04
N ALA A 117 22.20 -1.35 -10.87
CA ALA A 117 23.06 -1.56 -9.70
C ALA A 117 23.98 -0.37 -9.45
N LEU A 118 24.43 -0.24 -8.21
CA LEU A 118 25.60 0.55 -7.85
C LEU A 118 26.86 -0.23 -8.26
N TYR A 119 27.62 0.33 -9.20
CA TYR A 119 28.90 -0.23 -9.62
C TYR A 119 29.99 -0.02 -8.57
N VAL A 120 30.72 -1.09 -8.26
CA VAL A 120 31.93 -1.07 -7.43
C VAL A 120 33.12 -0.97 -8.37
N HIS A 121 33.90 0.10 -8.25
CA HIS A 121 35.06 0.39 -9.10
C HIS A 121 36.37 -0.01 -8.42
N GLU A 122 37.39 -0.36 -9.21
CA GLU A 122 38.73 -0.70 -8.72
C GLU A 122 39.46 0.50 -8.08
N THR A 123 39.21 1.71 -8.60
CA THR A 123 39.74 2.99 -8.09
C THR A 123 38.63 4.05 -8.00
N MET A 124 38.93 5.23 -7.44
CA MET A 124 37.98 6.35 -7.27
C MET A 124 37.65 7.12 -8.58
N ASP A 125 37.57 6.43 -9.72
CA ASP A 125 37.12 6.99 -11.00
C ASP A 125 35.92 6.19 -11.52
N LYS A 126 34.89 6.90 -11.98
CA LYS A 126 33.72 6.32 -12.66
C LYS A 126 34.07 5.62 -13.98
N LYS A 127 35.22 5.95 -14.59
CA LYS A 127 35.76 5.26 -15.78
C LYS A 127 36.65 4.06 -15.42
N SER A 128 36.99 3.89 -14.14
CA SER A 128 37.75 2.73 -13.66
C SER A 128 36.96 1.44 -13.84
N LYS A 129 37.68 0.34 -14.02
CA LYS A 129 37.12 -1.00 -14.18
C LYS A 129 36.11 -1.31 -13.07
N THR A 130 34.91 -1.72 -13.47
CA THR A 130 33.91 -2.26 -12.54
C THR A 130 34.35 -3.65 -12.10
N VAL A 131 34.48 -3.83 -10.78
CA VAL A 131 34.88 -5.08 -10.11
C VAL A 131 33.72 -5.73 -9.34
N GLY A 132 32.54 -5.11 -9.34
CA GLY A 132 31.34 -5.69 -8.78
C GLY A 132 30.08 -4.85 -8.98
N TYR A 133 28.94 -5.49 -8.75
CA TYR A 133 27.60 -4.94 -8.91
C TYR A 133 26.83 -5.12 -7.61
N LEU A 134 26.23 -4.04 -7.08
CA LEU A 134 25.35 -4.08 -5.92
C LEU A 134 23.94 -3.64 -6.32
N PRO A 135 22.93 -4.53 -6.35
CA PRO A 135 21.54 -4.13 -6.58
C PRO A 135 21.03 -3.21 -5.46
N HIS A 136 19.86 -2.61 -5.66
CA HIS A 136 19.13 -1.88 -4.62
C HIS A 136 18.98 -2.76 -3.35
N GLY A 137 19.12 -2.18 -2.15
CA GLY A 137 19.16 -2.91 -0.89
C GLY A 137 20.47 -3.66 -0.62
N GLY A 138 21.38 -3.77 -1.59
CA GLY A 138 22.66 -4.49 -1.45
C GLY A 138 23.50 -3.99 -0.27
N LYS A 139 23.89 -4.88 0.64
CA LYS A 139 24.67 -4.54 1.83
C LYS A 139 26.17 -4.48 1.55
N MET A 140 26.86 -3.58 2.25
CA MET A 140 28.31 -3.45 2.23
C MET A 140 28.85 -3.04 3.60
N LYS A 141 30.08 -3.45 3.93
CA LYS A 141 30.84 -2.85 5.02
C LYS A 141 31.65 -1.67 4.47
N ILE A 142 31.47 -0.50 5.06
CA ILE A 142 32.32 0.67 4.79
C ILE A 142 33.63 0.47 5.55
N LEU A 143 34.75 0.52 4.82
CA LEU A 143 36.10 0.43 5.36
C LEU A 143 36.67 1.83 5.62
N GLU A 144 36.38 2.76 4.72
CA GLU A 144 36.96 4.10 4.69
C GLU A 144 35.94 5.07 4.08
N LYS A 145 35.77 6.24 4.70
CA LYS A 145 34.98 7.34 4.15
C LYS A 145 35.91 8.38 3.54
N LEU A 146 35.71 8.67 2.27
CA LEU A 146 36.49 9.64 1.51
C LEU A 146 35.53 10.73 1.05
N ASP A 147 34.91 11.38 2.05
CA ASP A 147 33.76 12.27 1.90
C ASP A 147 34.12 13.50 1.04
N ASP A 148 35.35 14.02 1.16
CA ASP A 148 35.90 15.11 0.33
C ASP A 148 35.84 14.80 -1.18
N ASN A 149 35.88 13.52 -1.55
CA ASN A 149 35.81 13.04 -2.94
C ASN A 149 34.45 12.41 -3.30
N ASN A 150 33.47 12.37 -2.40
CA ASN A 150 32.17 11.69 -2.56
C ASN A 150 32.27 10.16 -2.82
N TRP A 151 33.31 9.50 -2.29
CA TRP A 151 33.51 8.05 -2.41
C TRP A 151 33.58 7.34 -1.07
N TYR A 152 33.14 6.08 -1.04
CA TYR A 152 33.38 5.14 0.05
C TYR A 152 34.21 3.96 -0.46
N LYS A 153 35.20 3.55 0.32
CA LYS A 153 35.89 2.28 0.12
C LYS A 153 35.14 1.20 0.88
N ILE A 154 34.70 0.16 0.18
CA ILE A 154 33.78 -0.85 0.72
C ILE A 154 34.32 -2.26 0.57
N LYS A 155 33.78 -3.17 1.38
CA LYS A 155 33.83 -4.62 1.17
C LYS A 155 32.41 -5.18 1.19
N SER A 156 32.04 -5.95 0.19
CA SER A 156 30.82 -6.76 0.22
C SER A 156 31.09 -8.15 -0.34
N GLY A 157 30.77 -9.18 0.45
CA GLY A 157 31.17 -10.55 0.15
C GLY A 157 32.70 -10.69 -0.01
N LYS A 158 33.12 -11.18 -1.17
CA LYS A 158 34.53 -11.30 -1.58
C LYS A 158 35.07 -9.99 -2.20
N ILE A 159 34.20 -9.14 -2.73
CA ILE A 159 34.57 -7.95 -3.51
C ILE A 159 34.96 -6.79 -2.58
N LYS A 160 36.00 -6.07 -2.98
CA LYS A 160 36.44 -4.79 -2.40
C LYS A 160 36.59 -3.77 -3.52
N GLY A 161 36.34 -2.50 -3.24
CA GLY A 161 36.52 -1.42 -4.20
C GLY A 161 35.87 -0.13 -3.70
N PHE A 162 35.58 0.78 -4.63
CA PHE A 162 35.06 2.11 -4.36
C PHE A 162 33.65 2.28 -4.92
N VAL A 163 32.77 2.92 -4.16
CA VAL A 163 31.39 3.27 -4.56
C VAL A 163 31.10 4.73 -4.23
N ARG A 164 30.18 5.35 -4.97
CA ARG A 164 29.77 6.74 -4.72
C ARG A 164 28.94 6.85 -3.45
N SER A 165 29.34 7.71 -2.52
CA SER A 165 28.72 7.83 -1.19
C SER A 165 27.23 8.18 -1.24
N LYS A 166 26.81 8.97 -2.23
CA LYS A 166 25.40 9.42 -2.41
C LYS A 166 24.36 8.30 -2.62
N TYR A 167 24.79 7.08 -2.99
CA TYR A 167 23.90 5.93 -3.19
C TYR A 167 23.95 4.94 -2.00
N VAL A 168 24.52 5.33 -0.86
CA VAL A 168 24.74 4.44 0.29
C VAL A 168 24.11 5.00 1.54
N LEU A 169 23.01 4.39 1.99
CA LEU A 169 22.40 4.67 3.29
C LEU A 169 23.25 4.07 4.40
N THR A 170 23.38 4.81 5.51
CA THR A 170 24.10 4.37 6.72
C THR A 170 23.31 4.72 7.98
N GLY A 171 23.76 4.23 9.14
CA GLY A 171 23.24 4.67 10.44
C GLY A 171 21.75 4.36 10.64
N LYS A 172 20.95 5.39 10.95
CA LYS A 172 19.49 5.26 11.17
C LYS A 172 18.74 4.93 9.88
N LYS A 173 19.00 5.67 8.79
CA LYS A 173 18.35 5.48 7.48
C LYS A 173 18.53 4.06 6.94
N MET A 174 19.72 3.48 7.08
CA MET A 174 19.96 2.08 6.69
C MET A 174 19.10 1.09 7.48
N LYS A 175 18.96 1.29 8.80
CA LYS A 175 18.15 0.41 9.66
C LYS A 175 16.66 0.48 9.31
N GLU A 176 16.18 1.65 8.94
CA GLU A 176 14.80 1.85 8.47
C GLU A 176 14.60 1.18 7.09
N ALA A 177 15.55 1.35 6.17
CA ALA A 177 15.50 0.74 4.83
C ALA A 177 15.49 -0.80 4.87
N ILE A 178 16.37 -1.45 5.65
CA ILE A 178 16.39 -2.93 5.73
C ILE A 178 15.15 -3.52 6.41
N VAL A 179 14.47 -2.76 7.27
CA VAL A 179 13.19 -3.19 7.85
C VAL A 179 12.06 -3.00 6.83
N TYR A 180 12.01 -1.84 6.16
CA TYR A 180 11.04 -1.55 5.11
C TYR A 180 11.13 -2.54 3.93
N ASN A 181 12.34 -2.90 3.50
CA ASN A 181 12.60 -3.88 2.45
C ASN A 181 12.39 -5.35 2.91
N LYS A 182 11.96 -5.59 4.16
CA LYS A 182 11.80 -6.93 4.77
C LYS A 182 13.09 -7.77 4.79
N ASP A 183 14.25 -7.10 4.75
CA ASP A 183 15.59 -7.71 4.76
C ASP A 183 16.04 -8.19 6.15
N VAL A 184 15.31 -7.85 7.22
CA VAL A 184 15.57 -8.33 8.58
C VAL A 184 14.57 -9.41 8.91
N ILE A 185 15.03 -10.64 9.15
CA ILE A 185 14.15 -11.80 9.37
C ILE A 185 14.38 -12.46 10.74
N ALA A 186 13.30 -13.03 11.26
CA ALA A 186 13.26 -13.92 12.40
C ALA A 186 13.24 -15.37 11.89
N HIS A 187 14.40 -16.02 11.94
CA HIS A 187 14.51 -17.45 11.68
C HIS A 187 14.17 -18.23 12.95
N VAL A 188 13.16 -19.08 12.92
CA VAL A 188 12.60 -19.72 14.13
C VAL A 188 13.39 -20.98 14.51
N GLU A 189 14.09 -20.95 15.65
CA GLU A 189 14.90 -22.08 16.15
C GLU A 189 14.09 -23.05 17.02
N GLY A 190 12.94 -22.60 17.55
CA GLY A 190 12.08 -23.39 18.43
C GLY A 190 10.96 -24.12 17.68
N GLU A 191 10.48 -25.22 18.24
CA GLU A 191 9.27 -25.88 17.76
C GLU A 191 8.02 -25.17 18.27
N ASN A 192 7.05 -24.96 17.36
CA ASN A 192 5.74 -24.35 17.61
C ASN A 192 5.78 -23.08 18.49
N VAL A 193 6.63 -22.11 18.12
CA VAL A 193 6.82 -20.88 18.89
C VAL A 193 5.59 -20.00 18.76
N GLY A 194 4.91 -19.71 19.88
CA GLY A 194 3.77 -18.81 19.90
C GLY A 194 4.14 -17.39 19.42
N ILE A 195 3.42 -16.91 18.42
CA ILE A 195 3.38 -15.51 17.99
C ILE A 195 2.25 -14.84 18.78
N LEU A 196 2.57 -13.74 19.46
CA LEU A 196 1.73 -13.17 20.53
C LEU A 196 1.08 -11.85 20.11
N GLY A 197 -0.15 -11.59 20.57
CA GLY A 197 -0.84 -10.31 20.32
C GLY A 197 -0.14 -9.09 20.94
N LYS A 198 0.61 -9.28 22.04
CA LYS A 198 1.36 -8.23 22.77
C LYS A 198 2.76 -8.72 23.16
N ALA A 199 3.69 -7.79 23.36
CA ALA A 199 5.11 -8.07 23.68
C ALA A 199 5.36 -8.46 25.16
N ASN A 200 4.59 -9.40 25.70
CA ASN A 200 4.73 -9.94 27.06
C ASN A 200 4.43 -11.46 27.08
N ARG A 201 4.69 -12.15 28.20
CA ARG A 201 4.55 -13.61 28.28
C ARG A 201 3.11 -14.08 28.40
N ASP A 202 2.25 -13.25 28.97
CA ASP A 202 0.87 -13.58 29.34
C ASP A 202 -0.14 -13.18 28.25
N SER A 203 0.36 -12.74 27.09
CA SER A 203 -0.43 -12.41 25.91
C SER A 203 -1.04 -13.67 25.30
N THR A 204 -2.23 -13.52 24.73
CA THR A 204 -2.80 -14.51 23.81
C THR A 204 -1.84 -14.80 22.65
N VAL A 205 -1.77 -16.08 22.28
CA VAL A 205 -1.12 -16.56 21.07
C VAL A 205 -2.08 -16.33 19.90
N VAL A 206 -1.65 -15.58 18.90
CA VAL A 206 -2.44 -15.28 17.68
C VAL A 206 -2.08 -16.20 16.50
N ALA A 207 -0.88 -16.79 16.53
CA ALA A 207 -0.44 -17.78 15.54
C ALA A 207 0.73 -18.62 16.06
N ILE A 208 1.09 -19.67 15.31
CA ILE A 208 2.28 -20.49 15.56
C ILE A 208 3.34 -20.20 14.50
N GLY A 209 4.54 -19.86 14.98
CA GLY A 209 5.77 -19.89 14.19
C GLY A 209 6.37 -21.28 14.18
N TYR A 210 6.53 -21.85 12.99
CA TYR A 210 7.11 -23.19 12.81
C TYR A 210 8.63 -23.14 12.83
N LYS A 211 9.26 -24.23 13.27
CA LYS A 211 10.73 -24.39 13.26
C LYS A 211 11.28 -24.21 11.84
N GLU A 212 12.47 -23.62 11.72
CA GLU A 212 13.17 -23.27 10.49
C GLU A 212 12.44 -22.24 9.58
N ALA A 213 11.25 -21.76 9.96
CA ALA A 213 10.54 -20.74 9.20
C ALA A 213 11.20 -19.36 9.38
N ASP A 214 11.22 -18.58 8.30
CA ASP A 214 11.70 -17.19 8.28
C ASP A 214 10.52 -16.22 8.17
N TYR A 215 10.45 -15.24 9.08
CA TYR A 215 9.43 -14.19 9.05
C TYR A 215 10.07 -12.79 9.08
N PRO A 216 9.69 -11.86 8.19
CA PRO A 216 10.10 -10.46 8.26
C PRO A 216 9.88 -9.86 9.65
N ILE A 217 10.87 -9.11 10.17
CA ILE A 217 10.80 -8.34 11.41
C ILE A 217 10.54 -6.88 11.06
N GLU A 218 9.39 -6.37 11.49
CA GLU A 218 9.01 -4.95 11.32
C GLU A 218 9.45 -4.07 12.50
N ALA A 219 9.51 -4.64 13.72
CA ALA A 219 9.83 -3.87 14.93
C ALA A 219 10.46 -4.72 16.04
N PHE A 220 11.00 -4.05 17.06
CA PHE A 220 11.48 -4.66 18.30
C PHE A 220 10.81 -3.99 19.50
N SER A 221 10.37 -4.77 20.48
CA SER A 221 9.73 -4.26 21.70
C SER A 221 10.70 -3.39 22.51
N ASP A 222 10.21 -2.47 23.34
CA ASP A 222 11.09 -1.52 24.06
C ASP A 222 12.08 -2.22 24.99
N ASN A 223 11.63 -3.29 25.66
CA ASN A 223 12.46 -4.17 26.48
C ASN A 223 13.43 -5.05 25.67
N ARG A 224 13.42 -4.99 24.33
CA ARG A 224 14.25 -5.74 23.38
C ARG A 224 14.24 -7.27 23.59
N LYS A 225 13.12 -7.81 24.10
CA LYS A 225 12.90 -9.25 24.30
C LYS A 225 12.01 -9.89 23.22
N TYR A 226 11.30 -9.09 22.44
CA TYR A 226 10.38 -9.54 21.38
C TYR A 226 10.64 -8.81 20.06
N ALA A 227 10.45 -9.51 18.96
CA ALA A 227 10.42 -8.96 17.61
C ALA A 227 8.97 -9.01 17.10
N TYR A 228 8.49 -7.96 16.44
CA TYR A 228 7.21 -7.98 15.75
C TYR A 228 7.43 -8.53 14.35
N VAL A 229 6.73 -9.61 14.00
CA VAL A 229 6.94 -10.37 12.77
C VAL A 229 5.68 -10.47 11.92
N GLU A 230 5.86 -10.50 10.61
CA GLU A 230 4.84 -10.82 9.62
C GLU A 230 4.96 -12.29 9.22
N ARG A 231 4.03 -13.15 9.68
CA ARG A 231 3.95 -14.56 9.26
C ARG A 231 3.24 -14.70 7.93
N THR A 232 2.20 -13.89 7.72
CA THR A 232 1.51 -13.67 6.45
C THR A 232 0.99 -12.23 6.43
N ALA A 233 0.57 -11.72 5.27
CA ALA A 233 -0.04 -10.40 5.12
C ALA A 233 -1.30 -10.14 6.00
N THR A 234 -1.83 -11.16 6.68
CA THR A 234 -2.96 -11.05 7.63
C THR A 234 -2.64 -11.57 9.04
N ILE A 235 -1.42 -12.07 9.27
CA ILE A 235 -1.00 -12.68 10.53
C ILE A 235 0.33 -12.06 10.93
N THR A 236 0.26 -11.06 11.80
CA THR A 236 1.40 -10.39 12.43
C THR A 236 1.37 -10.59 13.94
N GLY A 237 2.51 -10.43 14.62
CA GLY A 237 2.55 -10.46 16.09
C GLY A 237 3.95 -10.55 16.67
N TRP A 238 4.04 -10.63 17.99
CA TRP A 238 5.28 -10.59 18.75
C TRP A 238 5.85 -11.99 18.99
N ILE A 239 7.04 -12.28 18.46
CA ILE A 239 7.79 -13.51 18.73
C ILE A 239 8.93 -13.28 19.73
N PRO A 240 9.17 -14.17 20.72
CA PRO A 240 10.27 -14.02 21.68
C PRO A 240 11.64 -14.13 21.00
N ILE A 241 12.50 -13.12 21.15
CA ILE A 241 13.86 -13.09 20.55
C ILE A 241 14.73 -14.27 21.02
N SER A 242 14.48 -14.80 22.21
CA SER A 242 15.17 -16.00 22.70
C SER A 242 14.95 -17.24 21.83
N LYS A 243 13.82 -17.34 21.12
CA LYS A 243 13.37 -18.49 20.31
C LYS A 243 13.66 -18.35 18.81
N ILE A 244 14.26 -17.23 18.39
CA ILE A 244 14.60 -16.94 16.99
C ILE A 244 16.07 -16.56 16.83
N LYS A 245 16.58 -16.66 15.61
CA LYS A 245 17.85 -16.09 15.16
C LYS A 245 17.53 -14.91 14.24
N ILE A 246 17.99 -13.72 14.59
CA ILE A 246 17.81 -12.53 13.76
C ILE A 246 18.85 -12.59 12.63
N GLN A 247 18.40 -12.55 11.37
CA GLN A 247 19.28 -12.55 10.19
C GLN A 247 19.04 -11.31 9.33
N VAL A 248 20.01 -10.96 8.48
CA VAL A 248 19.93 -9.83 7.54
C VAL A 248 20.19 -10.35 6.13
N THR A 249 19.15 -10.46 5.31
CA THR A 249 19.15 -11.16 4.01
C THR A 249 19.65 -10.33 2.84
N CYS A 250 19.83 -9.01 2.98
CA CYS A 250 20.25 -8.09 1.91
C CYS A 250 21.30 -8.70 0.95
N PRO A 251 21.18 -8.53 -0.38
CA PRO A 251 22.15 -9.05 -1.34
C PRO A 251 23.57 -8.50 -1.08
N LYS A 252 24.59 -9.23 -1.51
CA LYS A 252 26.00 -8.80 -1.47
C LYS A 252 26.42 -8.29 -2.85
N ALA A 253 27.61 -7.69 -2.96
CA ALA A 253 28.20 -7.41 -4.26
C ALA A 253 28.44 -8.73 -5.01
N MET A 254 28.08 -8.72 -6.27
CA MET A 254 28.19 -9.82 -7.23
C MET A 254 29.21 -9.46 -8.31
N ASP A 255 29.82 -10.44 -8.95
CA ASP A 255 30.49 -10.21 -10.24
C ASP A 255 29.47 -10.01 -11.38
N LYS A 256 29.94 -9.85 -12.62
CA LYS A 256 29.09 -9.54 -13.78
C LYS A 256 28.14 -10.68 -14.15
N GLU A 257 28.57 -11.93 -14.00
CA GLU A 257 27.77 -13.08 -14.42
C GLU A 257 26.83 -13.50 -13.27
N GLU A 258 27.31 -13.47 -12.02
CA GLU A 258 26.46 -13.58 -10.82
C GLU A 258 25.32 -12.54 -10.83
N PHE A 259 25.59 -11.30 -11.25
CA PHE A 259 24.58 -10.24 -11.30
C PHE A 259 23.51 -10.46 -12.39
N LYS A 260 23.90 -10.94 -13.59
CA LYS A 260 22.92 -11.32 -14.63
C LYS A 260 22.03 -12.48 -14.20
N GLU A 261 22.59 -13.45 -13.46
CA GLU A 261 21.82 -14.56 -12.90
C GLU A 261 20.81 -14.06 -11.88
N TYR A 262 21.24 -13.22 -10.94
CA TYR A 262 20.36 -12.55 -9.99
C TYR A 262 19.22 -11.79 -10.70
N GLN A 263 19.50 -11.05 -11.78
CA GLN A 263 18.48 -10.35 -12.57
C GLN A 263 17.45 -11.32 -13.19
N ARG A 264 17.90 -12.47 -13.72
CA ARG A 264 17.00 -13.51 -14.26
C ARG A 264 16.11 -14.09 -13.16
N GLU A 265 16.69 -14.55 -12.07
CA GLU A 265 15.95 -15.15 -10.94
C GLU A 265 14.96 -14.16 -10.32
N TYR A 266 15.37 -12.91 -10.14
CA TYR A 266 14.52 -11.84 -9.62
C TYR A 266 13.33 -11.58 -10.55
N SER A 267 13.56 -11.47 -11.87
CA SER A 267 12.51 -11.29 -12.88
C SER A 267 11.53 -12.47 -12.93
N GLU A 268 12.04 -13.71 -12.82
CA GLU A 268 11.20 -14.91 -12.74
C GLU A 268 10.38 -14.96 -11.46
N LYS A 269 10.95 -14.53 -10.33
CA LYS A 269 10.25 -14.50 -9.05
C LYS A 269 9.13 -13.46 -9.07
N GLU A 270 9.39 -12.25 -9.54
CA GLU A 270 8.34 -11.23 -9.74
C GLU A 270 7.25 -11.73 -10.69
N LYS A 271 7.62 -12.40 -11.79
CA LYS A 271 6.65 -13.02 -12.71
C LYS A 271 5.79 -14.09 -12.01
N LYS A 272 6.40 -15.01 -11.26
CA LYS A 272 5.67 -16.06 -10.50
C LYS A 272 4.80 -15.46 -9.39
N GLU A 273 5.25 -14.40 -8.73
CA GLU A 273 4.48 -13.71 -7.70
C GLU A 273 3.27 -12.98 -8.32
N LEU A 274 3.46 -12.26 -9.44
CA LEU A 274 2.40 -11.68 -10.25
C LEU A 274 1.41 -12.73 -10.76
N GLU A 275 1.88 -13.87 -11.27
CA GLU A 275 1.04 -15.01 -11.67
C GLU A 275 0.28 -15.59 -10.46
N SER A 276 0.86 -15.60 -9.25
CA SER A 276 0.16 -16.03 -8.02
C SER A 276 -0.95 -15.06 -7.58
N TYR A 277 -0.73 -13.75 -7.70
CA TYR A 277 -1.77 -12.74 -7.47
C TYR A 277 -2.89 -12.82 -8.53
N LEU A 278 -2.54 -13.14 -9.77
CA LEU A 278 -3.46 -13.14 -10.90
C LEU A 278 -4.32 -14.40 -10.99
N SER A 279 -3.72 -15.56 -10.73
CA SER A 279 -4.38 -16.88 -10.76
C SER A 279 -5.49 -17.04 -9.73
N ILE A 280 -5.55 -16.19 -8.71
CA ILE A 280 -6.60 -16.24 -7.69
C ILE A 280 -7.96 -15.74 -8.23
N SER A 281 -8.05 -14.78 -9.18
CA SER A 281 -9.37 -14.40 -9.74
C SER A 281 -9.48 -13.42 -10.91
N LEU A 282 -8.73 -13.60 -11.99
CA LEU A 282 -9.11 -13.02 -13.27
C LEU A 282 -9.30 -14.11 -14.32
N GLN A 283 -10.55 -14.56 -14.46
CA GLN A 283 -10.98 -15.27 -15.67
C GLN A 283 -10.73 -14.34 -16.85
N PRO A 284 -10.04 -14.79 -17.92
CA PRO A 284 -9.69 -13.95 -19.06
C PRO A 284 -10.96 -13.40 -19.71
N THR A 285 -10.95 -12.12 -20.06
CA THR A 285 -12.13 -11.46 -20.65
C THR A 285 -12.38 -11.85 -22.11
N GLY A 286 -11.44 -12.58 -22.72
CA GLY A 286 -11.36 -12.80 -24.17
C GLY A 286 -10.77 -11.60 -24.92
N ASN A 287 -10.42 -10.52 -24.23
CA ASN A 287 -9.78 -9.33 -24.78
C ASN A 287 -8.38 -9.18 -24.18
N SER A 288 -7.36 -9.55 -24.95
CA SER A 288 -5.95 -9.58 -24.53
C SER A 288 -5.43 -8.20 -24.09
N LEU A 289 -5.87 -7.12 -24.73
CA LEU A 289 -5.53 -5.75 -24.35
C LEU A 289 -6.15 -5.39 -22.99
N LEU A 290 -7.45 -5.65 -22.83
CA LEU A 290 -8.17 -5.41 -21.56
C LEU A 290 -7.52 -6.17 -20.40
N ASP A 291 -7.26 -7.47 -20.59
CA ASP A 291 -6.59 -8.31 -19.60
C ASP A 291 -5.17 -7.79 -19.28
N SER A 292 -4.43 -7.31 -20.29
CA SER A 292 -3.09 -6.74 -20.11
C SER A 292 -3.10 -5.42 -19.34
N ILE A 293 -4.12 -4.58 -19.53
CA ILE A 293 -4.28 -3.33 -18.79
C ILE A 293 -4.72 -3.59 -17.35
N ILE A 294 -5.63 -4.55 -17.12
CA ILE A 294 -6.04 -4.95 -15.76
C ILE A 294 -4.82 -5.42 -14.95
N LYS A 295 -3.92 -6.23 -15.56
CA LYS A 295 -2.64 -6.66 -14.97
C LYS A 295 -1.72 -5.48 -14.63
N LEU A 296 -1.50 -4.57 -15.59
CA LEU A 296 -0.69 -3.36 -15.43
C LEU A 296 -1.16 -2.51 -14.24
N VAL A 297 -2.46 -2.19 -14.18
CA VAL A 297 -3.02 -1.40 -13.08
C VAL A 297 -3.00 -2.19 -11.77
N SER A 298 -3.18 -3.51 -11.79
CA SER A 298 -3.09 -4.36 -10.59
C SER A 298 -1.71 -4.27 -9.91
N HIS A 299 -0.63 -4.39 -10.71
CA HIS A 299 0.75 -4.21 -10.24
C HIS A 299 1.00 -2.79 -9.70
N ASN A 300 0.51 -1.78 -10.42
CA ASN A 300 0.72 -0.38 -10.08
C ASN A 300 -0.09 0.11 -8.85
N GLU A 301 -1.10 -0.64 -8.42
CA GLU A 301 -1.90 -0.36 -7.22
C GLU A 301 -1.48 -1.25 -6.03
N SER A 302 -2.30 -2.24 -5.63
CA SER A 302 -1.97 -3.11 -4.48
C SER A 302 -2.00 -4.61 -4.77
N GLY A 303 -2.59 -5.06 -5.88
CA GLY A 303 -2.83 -6.47 -6.22
C GLY A 303 -3.65 -7.30 -5.21
N ASN A 304 -3.88 -6.79 -4.00
CA ASN A 304 -4.40 -7.53 -2.87
C ASN A 304 -5.91 -7.33 -2.72
N PHE A 305 -6.69 -8.35 -3.10
CA PHE A 305 -8.14 -8.36 -2.96
C PHE A 305 -8.64 -8.10 -1.53
N LYS A 306 -7.82 -8.35 -0.50
CA LYS A 306 -8.12 -8.10 0.93
C LYS A 306 -7.63 -6.74 1.42
N SER A 307 -7.16 -5.85 0.55
CA SER A 307 -6.71 -4.52 0.96
C SER A 307 -7.87 -3.68 1.49
N ALA A 308 -7.74 -3.14 2.69
CA ALA A 308 -8.65 -2.12 3.23
C ALA A 308 -7.93 -1.28 4.28
N ARG A 309 -8.10 0.04 4.20
CA ARG A 309 -7.49 1.01 5.12
C ARG A 309 -8.27 2.31 5.20
N ASN A 310 -8.20 2.96 6.36
CA ASN A 310 -8.61 4.36 6.51
C ASN A 310 -7.67 5.31 5.72
N PRO A 311 -8.05 6.59 5.55
CA PRO A 311 -7.18 7.64 5.03
C PRO A 311 -5.79 7.66 5.68
N ILE A 312 -4.73 7.77 4.86
CA ILE A 312 -3.36 7.98 5.36
C ILE A 312 -2.97 9.45 5.27
N THR A 313 -3.47 10.19 4.28
CA THR A 313 -3.10 11.60 4.03
C THR A 313 -4.33 12.47 3.76
N GLY A 314 -4.16 13.80 3.87
CA GLY A 314 -5.26 14.78 3.81
C GLY A 314 -6.04 14.90 2.49
N GLY A 315 -5.77 14.07 1.49
CA GLY A 315 -6.58 13.97 0.26
C GLY A 315 -7.71 12.94 0.35
N GLU A 316 -7.53 11.87 1.13
CA GLU A 316 -8.52 10.80 1.31
C GLU A 316 -9.50 11.18 2.43
N LYS A 317 -10.81 11.09 2.16
CA LYS A 317 -11.85 11.43 3.15
C LYS A 317 -12.43 10.21 3.88
N THR A 318 -12.29 9.01 3.32
CA THR A 318 -12.84 7.77 3.86
C THR A 318 -12.02 6.56 3.37
N ILE A 319 -12.51 5.35 3.62
CA ILE A 319 -11.85 4.08 3.35
C ILE A 319 -11.41 3.91 1.88
N THR A 320 -10.26 3.26 1.71
CA THR A 320 -9.74 2.75 0.43
C THR A 320 -9.69 1.22 0.49
N VAL A 321 -10.19 0.54 -0.54
CA VAL A 321 -10.47 -0.91 -0.56
C VAL A 321 -10.05 -1.61 -1.85
N GLY A 322 -9.79 -2.91 -1.74
CA GLY A 322 -9.60 -3.84 -2.84
C GLY A 322 -8.24 -3.75 -3.56
N ALA A 323 -8.02 -4.71 -4.45
CA ALA A 323 -6.74 -4.88 -5.16
C ALA A 323 -6.34 -3.64 -5.97
N TRP A 324 -7.31 -2.92 -6.54
CA TRP A 324 -7.11 -1.71 -7.34
C TRP A 324 -7.34 -0.39 -6.56
N GLN A 325 -7.36 -0.42 -5.22
CA GLN A 325 -7.41 0.77 -4.35
C GLN A 325 -8.59 1.72 -4.65
N TRP A 326 -9.81 1.18 -4.79
CA TRP A 326 -11.00 2.02 -4.91
C TRP A 326 -11.28 2.80 -3.62
N TYR A 327 -11.66 4.07 -3.74
CA TYR A 327 -11.95 4.95 -2.62
C TYR A 327 -13.30 5.67 -2.78
N GLY A 328 -13.82 6.20 -1.68
CA GLY A 328 -15.07 6.97 -1.66
C GLY A 328 -16.27 6.18 -2.13
N GLU A 329 -17.07 6.76 -3.02
CA GLU A 329 -18.32 6.16 -3.51
C GLU A 329 -18.09 4.80 -4.22
N ASN A 330 -16.94 4.59 -4.88
CA ASN A 330 -16.61 3.29 -5.46
C ASN A 330 -16.34 2.23 -4.38
N ALA A 331 -15.69 2.61 -3.27
CA ALA A 331 -15.44 1.70 -2.15
C ALA A 331 -16.76 1.26 -1.48
N HIS A 332 -17.67 2.21 -1.25
CA HIS A 332 -19.00 1.93 -0.70
C HIS A 332 -19.79 1.00 -1.61
N ASN A 333 -19.84 1.30 -2.92
CA ASN A 333 -20.59 0.49 -3.88
C ASN A 333 -20.05 -0.93 -4.05
N ILE A 334 -18.73 -1.14 -3.97
CA ILE A 334 -18.15 -2.49 -3.95
C ILE A 334 -18.64 -3.27 -2.72
N LEU A 335 -18.51 -2.70 -1.52
CA LEU A 335 -18.98 -3.39 -0.29
C LEU A 335 -20.49 -3.64 -0.30
N ARG A 336 -21.28 -2.68 -0.77
CA ARG A 336 -22.74 -2.81 -0.96
C ARG A 336 -23.10 -3.92 -1.95
N GLN A 337 -22.35 -4.07 -3.05
CA GLN A 337 -22.55 -5.14 -4.03
C GLN A 337 -22.19 -6.51 -3.44
N ILE A 338 -21.11 -6.62 -2.66
CA ILE A 338 -20.72 -7.85 -1.98
C ILE A 338 -21.80 -8.30 -0.99
N CYS A 339 -22.29 -7.38 -0.16
CA CYS A 339 -23.38 -7.67 0.79
C CYS A 339 -24.70 -8.06 0.08
N ASN A 340 -25.02 -7.45 -1.06
CA ASN A 340 -26.23 -7.83 -1.81
C ASN A 340 -26.07 -9.12 -2.63
N ALA A 341 -24.86 -9.50 -3.03
CA ALA A 341 -24.61 -10.73 -3.81
C ALA A 341 -24.83 -12.01 -2.99
N ASN A 342 -24.56 -11.98 -1.68
CA ASN A 342 -24.96 -13.02 -0.74
C ASN A 342 -25.11 -12.42 0.67
N ARG A 343 -26.35 -12.12 1.05
CA ARG A 343 -26.69 -11.44 2.31
C ARG A 343 -26.28 -12.25 3.53
N ASP A 344 -26.67 -13.52 3.57
CA ASP A 344 -26.44 -14.41 4.70
C ASP A 344 -24.95 -14.60 4.95
N LYS A 345 -24.17 -14.85 3.89
CA LYS A 345 -22.71 -15.02 4.02
C LYS A 345 -21.99 -13.71 4.34
N ALA A 346 -22.47 -12.58 3.84
CA ALA A 346 -21.91 -11.27 4.20
C ALA A 346 -22.20 -10.90 5.66
N ALA A 347 -23.40 -11.22 6.17
CA ALA A 347 -23.74 -11.06 7.58
C ALA A 347 -22.86 -11.96 8.46
N GLU A 348 -22.73 -13.26 8.13
CA GLU A 348 -21.85 -14.21 8.85
C GLU A 348 -20.40 -13.71 8.91
N ILE A 349 -19.85 -13.25 7.78
CA ILE A 349 -18.49 -12.68 7.71
C ILE A 349 -18.36 -11.44 8.60
N ILE A 350 -19.34 -10.53 8.57
CA ILE A 350 -19.30 -9.32 9.39
C ILE A 350 -19.42 -9.68 10.88
N GLU A 351 -20.37 -10.52 11.28
CA GLU A 351 -20.53 -10.97 12.67
C GLU A 351 -19.26 -11.62 13.21
N SER A 352 -18.57 -12.44 12.42
CA SER A 352 -17.33 -13.12 12.82
C SER A 352 -16.19 -12.16 13.25
N ALA A 353 -16.22 -10.90 12.82
CA ALA A 353 -15.21 -9.90 13.17
C ALA A 353 -15.45 -9.21 14.53
N PHE A 354 -16.65 -9.31 15.11
CA PHE A 354 -17.04 -8.57 16.32
C PHE A 354 -17.24 -9.48 17.54
N ALA A 355 -16.23 -9.52 18.41
CA ALA A 355 -16.30 -10.26 19.66
C ALA A 355 -17.05 -9.52 20.79
N GLY A 356 -17.61 -10.28 21.74
CA GLY A 356 -18.16 -9.79 23.01
C GLY A 356 -19.67 -9.52 23.00
N ARG A 357 -20.22 -9.09 24.16
CA ARG A 357 -21.69 -9.04 24.40
C ARG A 357 -22.48 -8.12 23.46
N ARG A 358 -21.84 -7.10 22.87
CA ARG A 358 -22.42 -6.18 21.85
C ARG A 358 -21.84 -6.41 20.46
N GLY A 359 -21.28 -7.61 20.21
CA GLY A 359 -20.66 -7.94 18.93
C GLY A 359 -21.68 -7.92 17.79
N ARG A 360 -22.85 -8.54 18.02
CA ARG A 360 -23.98 -8.56 17.07
C ARG A 360 -24.50 -7.16 16.75
N ASP A 361 -24.77 -6.32 17.76
CA ASP A 361 -25.25 -4.95 17.55
C ASP A 361 -24.26 -4.10 16.72
N LYS A 362 -22.95 -4.30 16.91
CA LYS A 362 -21.90 -3.65 16.09
C LYS A 362 -21.87 -4.18 14.66
N ALA A 363 -22.01 -5.50 14.49
CA ALA A 363 -22.03 -6.18 13.20
C ALA A 363 -23.23 -5.74 12.35
N GLU A 364 -24.43 -5.74 12.95
CA GLU A 364 -25.67 -5.25 12.35
C GLU A 364 -25.53 -3.79 11.93
N LYS A 365 -25.05 -2.91 12.82
CA LYS A 365 -24.81 -1.50 12.51
C LYS A 365 -23.81 -1.27 11.38
N LEU A 366 -22.75 -2.09 11.25
CA LEU A 366 -21.85 -2.02 10.09
C LEU A 366 -22.54 -2.48 8.81
N TYR A 367 -23.30 -3.57 8.86
CA TYR A 367 -24.02 -4.13 7.73
C TYR A 367 -25.07 -3.15 7.18
N GLU A 368 -25.87 -2.54 8.07
CA GLU A 368 -26.80 -1.45 7.74
C GLU A 368 -26.11 -0.24 7.11
N ASP A 369 -24.93 0.15 7.61
CA ASP A 369 -24.21 1.31 7.08
C ASP A 369 -23.61 1.05 5.68
N ILE A 370 -23.14 -0.17 5.42
CA ILE A 370 -22.72 -0.63 4.09
C ILE A 370 -23.92 -0.66 3.12
N LEU A 371 -25.10 -1.10 3.56
CA LEU A 371 -26.30 -1.11 2.71
C LEU A 371 -26.99 0.25 2.59
N GLY A 372 -26.76 1.17 3.52
CA GLY A 372 -27.42 2.48 3.61
C GLY A 372 -27.00 3.49 2.54
N SER A 373 -27.76 4.58 2.42
CA SER A 373 -27.54 5.66 1.44
C SER A 373 -26.58 6.76 1.91
N LYS A 374 -25.92 6.59 3.06
CA LYS A 374 -25.00 7.57 3.65
C LYS A 374 -23.80 7.83 2.74
N ASN A 375 -23.42 9.09 2.62
CA ASN A 375 -22.25 9.48 1.83
C ASN A 375 -21.00 9.49 2.71
N TRP A 376 -20.27 8.37 2.73
CA TRP A 376 -19.05 8.20 3.53
C TRP A 376 -17.97 9.26 3.25
N VAL A 377 -17.94 9.84 2.05
CA VAL A 377 -16.99 10.90 1.66
C VAL A 377 -17.32 12.23 2.32
N ASN A 378 -18.61 12.58 2.41
CA ASN A 378 -19.08 13.81 3.05
C ASN A 378 -19.02 13.70 4.58
N GLU A 379 -19.43 12.55 5.13
CA GLU A 379 -19.36 12.24 6.57
C GLU A 379 -17.93 12.01 7.07
N LYS A 380 -16.96 11.87 6.17
CA LYS A 380 -15.56 11.49 6.45
C LYS A 380 -15.47 10.21 7.28
N ARG A 381 -16.26 9.18 6.92
CA ARG A 381 -16.40 7.96 7.71
C ARG A 381 -15.04 7.29 7.92
N LEU A 382 -14.70 7.07 9.19
CA LEU A 382 -13.57 6.26 9.64
C LEU A 382 -14.08 4.93 10.18
N PHE A 383 -13.33 3.87 9.92
CA PHE A 383 -13.66 2.50 10.32
C PHE A 383 -12.78 2.09 11.50
N SER A 384 -13.36 1.47 12.53
CA SER A 384 -12.63 0.84 13.64
C SER A 384 -11.82 -0.37 13.16
N ASN A 385 -10.94 -0.89 14.03
CA ASN A 385 -10.12 -2.06 13.69
C ASN A 385 -11.00 -3.30 13.42
N GLU A 386 -12.05 -3.51 14.21
CA GLU A 386 -13.02 -4.59 14.01
C GLU A 386 -13.79 -4.43 12.69
N GLU A 387 -14.27 -3.21 12.37
CA GLU A 387 -14.92 -2.94 11.08
C GLU A 387 -13.96 -3.13 9.89
N LEU A 388 -12.69 -2.76 10.03
CA LEU A 388 -11.67 -3.02 9.01
C LEU A 388 -11.43 -4.53 8.83
N ILE A 389 -11.43 -5.33 9.90
CA ILE A 389 -11.35 -6.80 9.80
C ILE A 389 -12.56 -7.35 9.03
N ALA A 390 -13.77 -6.90 9.37
CA ALA A 390 -15.01 -7.29 8.67
C ALA A 390 -14.95 -6.94 7.17
N VAL A 391 -14.54 -5.72 6.83
CA VAL A 391 -14.39 -5.25 5.45
C VAL A 391 -13.35 -6.07 4.68
N LYS A 392 -12.19 -6.38 5.28
CA LYS A 392 -11.17 -7.25 4.66
C LYS A 392 -11.69 -8.67 4.45
N GLY A 393 -12.51 -9.18 5.37
CA GLY A 393 -13.22 -10.45 5.24
C GLY A 393 -14.19 -10.47 4.06
N LEU A 394 -15.03 -9.44 3.93
CA LEU A 394 -15.97 -9.29 2.80
C LEU A 394 -15.24 -9.26 1.46
N LEU A 395 -14.25 -8.38 1.32
CA LEU A 395 -13.47 -8.19 0.09
C LEU A 395 -12.69 -9.47 -0.30
N GLY A 396 -12.22 -10.21 0.69
CA GLY A 396 -11.50 -11.47 0.52
C GLY A 396 -12.34 -12.73 0.33
N SER A 397 -13.67 -12.61 0.37
CA SER A 397 -14.59 -13.73 0.10
C SER A 397 -14.74 -14.00 -1.39
N ASP A 398 -15.22 -15.18 -1.79
CA ASP A 398 -15.45 -15.52 -3.20
C ASP A 398 -16.33 -14.49 -3.93
N GLN A 399 -17.33 -13.92 -3.23
CA GLN A 399 -18.16 -12.85 -3.79
C GLN A 399 -17.43 -11.50 -3.78
N GLY A 400 -16.67 -11.22 -2.72
CA GLY A 400 -15.76 -10.07 -2.61
C GLY A 400 -14.81 -9.94 -3.79
N VAL A 401 -14.24 -11.08 -4.16
CA VAL A 401 -13.29 -11.22 -5.24
C VAL A 401 -13.99 -11.12 -6.60
N LYS A 402 -15.12 -11.82 -6.82
CA LYS A 402 -15.93 -11.71 -8.05
C LYS A 402 -16.40 -10.28 -8.33
N VAL A 403 -16.92 -9.58 -7.33
CA VAL A 403 -17.37 -8.18 -7.46
C VAL A 403 -16.21 -7.27 -7.87
N GLN A 404 -15.05 -7.40 -7.22
CA GLN A 404 -13.85 -6.64 -7.61
C GLN A 404 -13.43 -6.92 -9.05
N SER A 405 -13.41 -8.19 -9.48
CA SER A 405 -13.04 -8.57 -10.85
C SER A 405 -14.01 -8.04 -11.91
N SER A 406 -15.32 -8.11 -11.69
CA SER A 406 -16.31 -7.50 -12.60
C SER A 406 -16.22 -5.96 -12.62
N LYS A 407 -15.96 -5.34 -11.45
CA LYS A 407 -15.82 -3.89 -11.34
C LYS A 407 -14.58 -3.38 -12.08
N ILE A 408 -13.42 -4.02 -11.94
CA ILE A 408 -12.21 -3.60 -12.66
C ILE A 408 -12.36 -3.76 -14.17
N GLN A 409 -12.99 -4.85 -14.64
CA GLN A 409 -13.29 -5.03 -16.06
C GLN A 409 -14.11 -3.85 -16.62
N SER A 410 -15.19 -3.47 -15.94
CA SER A 410 -16.01 -2.30 -16.32
C SER A 410 -15.20 -0.99 -16.27
N ASP A 411 -14.45 -0.76 -15.19
CA ASP A 411 -13.68 0.47 -14.99
C ASP A 411 -12.53 0.64 -16.01
N ILE A 412 -11.88 -0.44 -16.44
CA ILE A 412 -10.84 -0.41 -17.48
C ILE A 412 -11.47 -0.34 -18.87
N GLN A 413 -12.54 -1.10 -19.15
CA GLN A 413 -13.25 -1.04 -20.43
C GLN A 413 -13.74 0.39 -20.73
N ALA A 414 -14.22 1.12 -19.72
CA ALA A 414 -14.57 2.54 -19.87
C ALA A 414 -13.38 3.42 -20.26
N LYS A 415 -12.18 3.17 -19.70
CA LYS A 415 -10.95 3.91 -20.01
C LYS A 415 -10.41 3.59 -21.41
N VAL A 416 -10.44 2.33 -21.81
CA VAL A 416 -10.13 1.87 -23.17
C VAL A 416 -11.09 2.52 -24.18
N THR A 417 -12.38 2.60 -23.86
CA THR A 417 -13.36 3.31 -24.69
C THR A 417 -13.02 4.80 -24.83
N VAL A 418 -12.59 5.50 -23.77
CA VAL A 418 -12.12 6.90 -23.90
C VAL A 418 -10.87 6.99 -24.78
N ALA A 419 -9.89 6.09 -24.62
CA ALA A 419 -8.67 6.05 -25.42
C ALA A 419 -8.96 5.90 -26.92
N ILE A 420 -9.84 4.96 -27.28
CA ILE A 420 -10.13 4.58 -28.67
C ILE A 420 -11.20 5.48 -29.30
N ARG A 421 -12.23 5.91 -28.55
CA ARG A 421 -13.38 6.66 -29.11
C ARG A 421 -13.28 8.17 -28.95
N THR A 422 -12.64 8.66 -27.89
CA THR A 422 -12.43 10.11 -27.68
C THR A 422 -11.08 10.55 -28.23
N TYR A 423 -10.02 9.82 -27.89
CA TYR A 423 -8.64 10.15 -28.28
C TYR A 423 -8.18 9.49 -29.58
N ASN A 424 -9.01 8.62 -30.17
CA ASN A 424 -8.77 7.93 -31.44
C ASN A 424 -7.38 7.24 -31.50
N LEU A 425 -6.91 6.74 -30.36
CA LEU A 425 -5.67 5.96 -30.26
C LEU A 425 -5.90 4.57 -30.85
N SER A 426 -5.00 4.13 -31.72
CA SER A 426 -5.08 2.83 -32.42
C SER A 426 -3.87 1.93 -32.20
N ASN A 427 -3.09 2.21 -31.16
CA ASN A 427 -1.91 1.46 -30.77
C ASN A 427 -2.08 1.00 -29.32
N ASP A 428 -1.93 -0.30 -29.10
CA ASP A 428 -2.28 -0.97 -27.85
C ASP A 428 -1.39 -0.54 -26.68
N ALA A 429 -0.10 -0.32 -26.92
CA ALA A 429 0.82 0.22 -25.92
C ALA A 429 0.42 1.64 -25.47
N LEU A 430 0.05 2.52 -26.40
CA LEU A 430 -0.45 3.87 -26.10
C LEU A 430 -1.79 3.84 -25.36
N VAL A 431 -2.72 2.97 -25.78
CA VAL A 431 -4.01 2.77 -25.10
C VAL A 431 -3.79 2.30 -23.66
N ALA A 432 -2.91 1.32 -23.45
CA ALA A 432 -2.58 0.81 -22.13
C ALA A 432 -1.93 1.86 -21.22
N TYR A 433 -0.94 2.59 -21.73
CA TYR A 433 -0.26 3.66 -20.99
C TYR A 433 -1.24 4.79 -20.62
N PHE A 434 -2.11 5.20 -21.55
CA PHE A 434 -3.17 6.18 -21.28
C PHE A 434 -4.14 5.69 -20.21
N CYS A 435 -4.60 4.43 -20.27
CA CYS A 435 -5.56 3.90 -19.30
C CYS A 435 -5.03 3.94 -17.87
N ASP A 436 -3.73 3.68 -17.67
CA ASP A 436 -3.09 3.75 -16.37
C ASP A 436 -2.79 5.20 -15.91
N LEU A 437 -2.43 6.13 -16.80
CA LEU A 437 -2.43 7.57 -16.48
C LEU A 437 -3.83 8.05 -16.06
N PHE A 438 -4.86 7.63 -16.79
CA PHE A 438 -6.25 8.02 -16.56
C PHE A 438 -6.81 7.39 -15.29
N TRP A 439 -6.34 6.19 -14.92
CA TRP A 439 -6.61 5.59 -13.61
C TRP A 439 -6.15 6.50 -12.48
N GLN A 440 -4.91 7.01 -12.58
CA GLN A 440 -4.31 7.84 -11.55
C GLN A 440 -4.86 9.28 -11.52
N ASN A 441 -5.02 9.94 -12.68
CA ASN A 441 -5.61 11.27 -12.76
C ASN A 441 -6.25 11.55 -14.14
N PRO A 442 -7.58 11.46 -14.28
CA PRO A 442 -8.27 11.68 -15.55
C PRO A 442 -8.06 13.06 -16.19
N ALA A 443 -7.86 14.12 -15.41
CA ALA A 443 -7.69 15.48 -15.95
C ALA A 443 -6.29 15.65 -16.55
N GLN A 444 -5.26 15.19 -15.83
CA GLN A 444 -3.87 15.28 -16.29
C GLN A 444 -3.58 14.27 -17.41
N ALA A 445 -4.19 13.08 -17.40
CA ALA A 445 -4.02 12.09 -18.45
C ALA A 445 -4.51 12.60 -19.82
N ARG A 446 -5.64 13.32 -19.82
CA ARG A 446 -6.17 14.01 -20.99
C ARG A 446 -5.18 15.05 -21.51
N ALA A 447 -4.83 16.04 -20.67
CA ALA A 447 -3.89 17.10 -21.04
C ALA A 447 -2.54 16.58 -21.60
N VAL A 448 -2.00 15.50 -21.01
CA VAL A 448 -0.76 14.86 -21.48
C VAL A 448 -0.93 14.20 -22.85
N VAL A 449 -2.06 13.53 -23.12
CA VAL A 449 -2.31 12.91 -24.43
C VAL A 449 -2.71 13.92 -25.50
N ASP A 450 -3.49 14.95 -25.16
CA ASP A 450 -3.79 16.07 -26.06
C ASP A 450 -2.48 16.70 -26.57
N GLU A 451 -1.53 17.00 -25.68
CA GLU A 451 -0.20 17.53 -26.06
C GLU A 451 0.61 16.55 -26.95
N CYS A 452 0.48 15.25 -26.73
CA CYS A 452 1.13 14.25 -27.60
C CYS A 452 0.47 14.20 -28.99
N ILE A 453 -0.85 14.25 -29.05
CA ILE A 453 -1.62 14.26 -30.30
C ILE A 453 -1.25 15.48 -31.14
N ASP A 454 -1.21 16.67 -30.53
CA ASP A 454 -0.80 17.91 -31.21
C ASP A 454 0.63 17.83 -31.73
N HIS A 455 1.57 17.29 -30.94
CA HIS A 455 2.97 17.15 -31.34
C HIS A 455 3.17 16.29 -32.60
N PHE A 456 2.34 15.25 -32.79
CA PHE A 456 2.41 14.36 -33.95
C PHE A 456 1.40 14.72 -35.06
N GLY A 457 0.77 15.90 -35.00
CA GLY A 457 -0.18 16.37 -36.02
C GLY A 457 -1.48 15.56 -36.08
N GLY A 458 -1.91 14.98 -34.96
CA GLY A 458 -3.17 14.25 -34.81
C GLY A 458 -3.01 12.81 -34.32
N ALA A 459 -4.11 12.23 -33.81
CA ALA A 459 -4.13 10.91 -33.16
C ALA A 459 -3.60 9.76 -34.05
N ARG A 460 -3.83 9.85 -35.37
CA ARG A 460 -3.30 8.89 -36.36
C ARG A 460 -1.77 9.00 -36.51
N GLY A 461 -1.22 10.22 -36.44
CA GLY A 461 0.22 10.44 -36.46
C GLY A 461 0.86 9.88 -35.19
N PHE A 462 0.30 10.25 -34.04
CA PHE A 462 0.75 9.77 -32.73
C PHE A 462 0.71 8.23 -32.62
N SER A 463 -0.39 7.59 -33.02
CA SER A 463 -0.56 6.13 -32.95
C SER A 463 0.34 5.34 -33.91
N ARG A 464 0.95 5.99 -34.91
CA ARG A 464 1.88 5.36 -35.87
C ARG A 464 3.34 5.75 -35.64
N ALA A 465 3.60 6.67 -34.71
CA ALA A 465 4.95 7.14 -34.45
C ALA A 465 5.75 6.08 -33.70
N ARG A 466 6.87 5.61 -34.28
CA ARG A 466 7.79 4.65 -33.63
C ARG A 466 8.34 5.15 -32.28
N ASN A 467 8.33 6.47 -32.05
CA ASN A 467 8.70 7.12 -30.80
C ASN A 467 7.50 7.63 -29.99
N GLY A 468 6.25 7.33 -30.39
CA GLY A 468 5.02 7.81 -29.76
C GLY A 468 4.94 7.43 -28.29
N LEU A 469 5.06 6.14 -27.97
CA LEU A 469 5.06 5.64 -26.58
C LEU A 469 6.17 6.28 -25.73
N ARG A 470 7.37 6.44 -26.30
CA ARG A 470 8.51 7.10 -25.64
C ARG A 470 8.26 8.58 -25.38
N TYR A 471 7.58 9.26 -26.31
CA TYR A 471 7.20 10.66 -26.16
C TYR A 471 6.13 10.83 -25.07
N LEU A 472 5.10 9.98 -25.07
CA LEU A 472 4.06 9.93 -24.05
C LEU A 472 4.66 9.71 -22.65
N HIS A 473 5.55 8.72 -22.52
CA HIS A 473 6.25 8.44 -21.28
C HIS A 473 7.04 9.66 -20.78
N ARG A 474 7.81 10.33 -21.65
CA ARG A 474 8.53 11.56 -21.32
C ARG A 474 7.60 12.71 -20.89
N LYS A 475 6.44 12.87 -21.54
CA LYS A 475 5.43 13.88 -21.14
C LYS A 475 4.80 13.55 -19.79
N ALA A 476 4.54 12.28 -19.50
CA ALA A 476 4.10 11.84 -18.19
C ALA A 476 5.16 12.09 -17.09
N LEU A 477 6.44 11.79 -17.35
CA LEU A 477 7.53 12.09 -16.40
C LEU A 477 7.68 13.59 -16.12
N ASN A 478 7.49 14.44 -17.13
CA ASN A 478 7.55 15.90 -16.97
C ASN A 478 6.27 16.51 -16.36
N ASN A 479 5.18 15.76 -16.23
CA ASN A 479 3.94 16.25 -15.65
C ASN A 479 4.02 16.29 -14.11
N HIS A 480 3.66 17.42 -13.50
CA HIS A 480 3.75 17.64 -12.06
C HIS A 480 2.97 16.65 -11.17
N THR A 481 1.95 15.97 -11.71
CA THR A 481 1.17 14.94 -11.03
C THR A 481 1.79 13.55 -11.21
N PHE A 482 2.12 13.18 -12.45
CA PHE A 482 2.60 11.83 -12.78
C PHE A 482 4.11 11.62 -12.53
N GLY A 483 4.92 12.65 -12.76
CA GLY A 483 6.38 12.64 -12.56
C GLY A 483 6.85 12.49 -11.12
N ARG A 484 5.92 12.54 -10.15
CA ARG A 484 6.18 12.19 -8.74
C ARG A 484 6.21 10.68 -8.49
N PHE A 485 5.86 9.88 -9.50
CA PHE A 485 5.73 8.42 -9.42
C PHE A 485 6.61 7.76 -10.49
N THR A 486 7.87 8.20 -10.61
CA THR A 486 8.83 7.83 -11.66
C THR A 486 8.91 6.32 -11.88
N ARG A 487 9.14 5.53 -10.82
CA ARG A 487 9.15 4.05 -10.88
C ARG A 487 7.88 3.46 -11.48
N ARG A 488 6.70 3.99 -11.12
CA ARG A 488 5.40 3.57 -11.69
C ARG A 488 5.34 3.91 -13.19
N ARG A 489 5.96 5.01 -13.64
CA ARG A 489 6.00 5.40 -15.06
C ARG A 489 6.99 4.57 -15.86
N GLU A 490 8.15 4.27 -15.30
CA GLU A 490 9.17 3.37 -15.87
C GLU A 490 8.59 1.96 -16.06
N TYR A 491 8.00 1.36 -15.01
CA TYR A 491 7.34 0.06 -15.12
C TYR A 491 6.25 0.06 -16.20
N THR A 492 5.38 1.08 -16.21
CA THR A 492 4.31 1.20 -17.23
C THR A 492 4.90 1.32 -18.63
N TYR A 493 5.96 2.09 -18.82
CA TYR A 493 6.64 2.20 -20.12
C TYR A 493 7.19 0.85 -20.57
N SER A 494 7.99 0.18 -19.72
CA SER A 494 8.56 -1.14 -20.02
C SER A 494 7.50 -2.22 -20.23
N TYR A 495 6.36 -2.13 -19.53
CA TYR A 495 5.23 -3.03 -19.72
C TYR A 495 4.54 -2.79 -21.07
N CYS A 496 4.24 -1.54 -21.40
CA CYS A 496 3.60 -1.17 -22.66
C CYS A 496 4.51 -1.44 -23.87
N GLN A 497 5.83 -1.28 -23.77
CA GLN A 497 6.75 -1.62 -24.86
C GLN A 497 6.61 -3.08 -25.32
N ARG A 498 6.38 -4.02 -24.40
CA ARG A 498 6.15 -5.43 -24.73
C ARG A 498 4.81 -5.72 -25.41
N LEU A 499 3.88 -4.75 -25.40
CA LEU A 499 2.64 -4.82 -26.18
C LEU A 499 2.82 -4.32 -27.62
N ASP A 500 3.85 -3.51 -27.91
CA ASP A 500 4.23 -3.10 -29.28
C ASP A 500 5.10 -4.14 -30.01
N GLU A 501 5.59 -5.16 -29.30
CA GLU A 501 6.46 -6.23 -29.81
C GLU A 501 5.69 -7.50 -30.26
N ASN A 502 4.36 -7.52 -30.09
CA ASN A 502 3.45 -8.58 -30.52
C ASN A 502 2.44 -8.07 -31.57
#